data_AF-A0A948Y8R1-F1
#
_entry.id   AF-A0A948Y8R1-F1
#
_cell.length_a   1.000
_cell.length_b   1.000
_cell.length_c   1.000
_cell.angle_alpha   90.00
_cell.angle_beta   90.00
_cell.angle_gamma   90.00
#
_symmetry.space_group_name_H-M   'P 1'
#
loop_
_entity.id
_entity.type
_entity.pdbx_description
1 polymer ?
#
loop_
_entity_poly.entity_id
_entity_poly.type
_entity_poly.pdbx_seq_one_letter_code
_entity_poly.pdbx_strand_id
1 'polypeptide(L)' 'MDEIKKQFGKHLRKLRQEKKLTQEELADKADMHSTYIGQIERGKRNPSLINLYKLTKA' A
#
# COMPACT_ATOMS: atom_id res chain seq x y z
N MET A 1 9.36 -0.43 15.76
CA MET A 1 8.09 -0.56 15.01
C MET A 1 8.02 0.31 13.77
N ASP A 2 8.48 1.57 13.81
CA ASP A 2 8.46 2.45 12.63
C ASP A 2 9.33 1.97 11.47
N GLU A 3 10.45 1.31 11.77
CA GLU A 3 11.33 0.76 10.73
C GLU A 3 10.62 -0.30 9.88
N ILE A 4 9.91 -1.24 10.52
CA ILE A 4 9.15 -2.30 9.81
C ILE A 4 8.09 -1.68 8.90
N LYS A 5 7.32 -0.70 9.39
CA LYS A 5 6.30 0.01 8.57
C LYS A 5 6.92 0.71 7.37
N LYS A 6 8.08 1.36 7.54
CA LYS A 6 8.79 2.04 6.44
C LYS A 6 9.33 1.05 5.42
N GLN A 7 9.92 -0.06 5.85
CA GLN A 7 10.42 -1.10 4.95
C GLN A 7 9.29 -1.73 4.15
N PHE A 8 8.18 -2.09 4.81
CA PHE A 8 6.98 -2.58 4.15
C PHE A 8 6.43 -1.55 3.14
N GLY A 9 6.27 -0.29 3.56
CA GLY A 9 5.76 0.78 2.70
C GLY A 9 6.62 1.02 1.46
N LYS A 10 7.95 0.99 1.60
CA LYS A 10 8.89 1.07 0.47
C LYS A 10 8.72 -0.11 -0.49
N HIS A 11 8.57 -1.32 0.04
CA HIS A 11 8.38 -2.52 -0.78
C HIS A 11 7.04 -2.47 -1.53
N LEU A 12 5.95 -2.09 -0.87
CA LEU A 12 4.64 -1.91 -1.51
C LEU A 12 4.71 -0.88 -2.65
N ARG A 13 5.36 0.26 -2.40
CA ARG A 13 5.58 1.30 -3.42
C ARG A 13 6.34 0.78 -4.63
N LYS A 14 7.40 0.01 -4.39
CA LYS A 14 8.20 -0.62 -5.45
C LYS A 14 7.34 -1.53 -6.32
N LEU A 15 6.60 -2.47 -5.71
CA LEU A 15 5.71 -3.39 -6.44
C LEU A 15 4.63 -2.64 -7.24
N ARG A 16 4.04 -1.59 -6.67
CA ARG A 16 3.07 -0.76 -7.37
C ARG A 16 3.66 -0.11 -8.63
N GLN A 17 4.87 0.42 -8.52
CA GLN A 17 5.58 1.05 -9.64
C GLN A 17 5.99 0.04 -10.71
N GLU A 18 6.40 -1.18 -10.32
CA GLU A 18 6.69 -2.28 -11.26
C GLU A 18 5.44 -2.68 -12.06
N LYS A 19 4.26 -2.63 -11.43
CA LYS A 19 2.96 -2.80 -12.10
C LYS A 19 2.48 -1.56 -12.87
N LYS A 20 3.27 -0.47 -12.89
CA LYS A 20 2.95 0.83 -13.52
C LYS A 20 1.65 1.47 -13.02
N LEU A 21 1.26 1.19 -11.78
CA LEU A 21 0.05 1.75 -11.18
C LEU A 21 0.34 3.06 -10.44
N THR A 22 -0.57 4.00 -10.50
CA THR A 22 -0.68 5.16 -9.59
C THR A 22 -1.22 4.71 -8.23
N GLN A 23 -1.11 5.57 -7.21
CA GLN A 23 -1.69 5.28 -5.89
C GLN A 23 -3.22 5.18 -5.94
N GLU A 24 -3.85 5.92 -6.84
CA GLU A 24 -5.30 5.91 -7.07
C GLU A 24 -5.73 4.58 -7.70
N GLU A 25 -5.07 4.15 -8.78
CA GLU A 25 -5.38 2.86 -9.42
C GLU A 25 -5.15 1.65 -8.49
N LEU A 26 -4.10 1.66 -7.66
CA LEU A 26 -3.91 0.61 -6.66
C LEU A 26 -5.03 0.61 -5.62
N ALA A 27 -5.46 1.79 -5.18
CA ALA A 27 -6.50 1.94 -4.19
C ALA A 27 -7.85 1.46 -4.72
N ASP A 28 -8.20 1.82 -5.95
CA ASP A 28 -9.42 1.38 -6.62
C ASP A 28 -9.46 -0.14 -6.76
N LYS A 29 -8.35 -0.74 -7.24
CA LYS A 29 -8.21 -2.20 -7.36
C LYS A 29 -8.30 -2.92 -6.02
N ALA A 30 -7.82 -2.30 -4.95
CA ALA A 30 -7.84 -2.86 -3.61
C ALA A 30 -9.12 -2.49 -2.83
N ASP A 31 -10.08 -1.75 -3.39
CA ASP A 31 -11.25 -1.23 -2.67
C ASP A 31 -10.83 -0.47 -1.40
N MET A 32 -9.99 0.55 -1.59
CA MET A 32 -9.39 1.40 -0.55
C MET A 32 -9.32 2.85 -0.99
N HIS A 33 -9.09 3.77 -0.05
CA HIS A 33 -8.79 5.17 -0.38
C HIS A 33 -7.32 5.36 -0.77
N SER A 34 -7.07 6.12 -1.84
CA SER A 34 -5.71 6.47 -2.33
C SER A 34 -4.82 7.12 -1.27
N THR A 35 -5.40 7.97 -0.40
CA THR A 35 -4.68 8.59 0.72
C THR A 35 -4.18 7.56 1.74
N TYR A 36 -4.92 6.47 1.96
CA TYR A 36 -4.54 5.38 2.85
C TYR A 36 -3.37 4.58 2.26
N ILE A 37 -3.40 4.28 0.96
CA ILE A 37 -2.26 3.70 0.23
C ILE A 37 -1.01 4.56 0.41
N GLY A 38 -1.12 5.87 0.15
CA GLY A 38 0.00 6.80 0.32
C GLY A 38 0.48 6.93 1.78
N GLN A 39 -0.37 6.71 2.78
CA GLN A 39 0.03 6.64 4.19
C GLN A 39 0.78 5.34 4.51
N ILE A 40 0.35 4.19 3.95
CA ILE A 40 1.05 2.91 4.08
C ILE A 40 2.44 2.99 3.44
N GLU A 41 2.54 3.49 2.20
CA GLU A 41 3.82 3.59 1.49
C GLU A 41 4.86 4.45 2.22
N ARG A 42 4.40 5.43 3.00
CA ARG A 42 5.26 6.29 3.84
C ARG A 42 5.49 5.74 5.25
N GLY A 43 4.95 4.56 5.57
CA GLY A 43 5.03 3.95 6.90
C GLY A 43 4.21 4.67 7.99
N LYS A 44 3.29 5.57 7.60
CA LYS A 44 2.43 6.33 8.53
C LYS A 44 1.25 5.51 9.05
N ARG A 45 0.83 4.48 8.32
CA ARG A 45 -0.23 3.54 8.72
C ARG A 45 0.28 2.11 8.76
N ASN A 46 -0.22 1.36 9.74
CA ASN A 46 -0.08 -0.09 9.78
C ASN A 46 -1.38 -0.70 9.21
N PRO A 47 -1.36 -1.33 8.01
CA PRO A 47 -2.55 -1.97 7.47
C PRO A 47 -2.95 -3.17 8.33
N SER A 48 -4.27 -3.37 8.47
CA SER A 48 -4.80 -4.61 9.05
C SER A 48 -4.57 -5.79 8.10
N LEU A 49 -4.70 -7.02 8.60
CA LEU A 49 -4.59 -8.22 7.78
C LEU A 49 -5.61 -8.25 6.62
N ILE A 50 -6.83 -7.75 6.86
CA ILE A 50 -7.87 -7.64 5.83
C ILE A 50 -7.43 -6.71 4.69
N ASN A 51 -6.85 -5.56 5.05
CA ASN A 51 -6.35 -4.60 4.07
C ASN A 51 -5.15 -5.15 3.29
N LEU A 52 -4.27 -5.92 3.94
CA LEU A 52 -3.20 -6.64 3.26
C LEU A 52 -3.74 -7.65 2.26
N TYR A 53 -4.77 -8.41 2.63
CA TYR A 53 -5.41 -9.36 1.72
C TYR A 53 -6.00 -8.65 0.49
N LYS A 54 -6.70 -7.53 0.68
CA LYS A 54 -7.22 -6.72 -0.43
C LYS A 54 -6.11 -6.26 -1.39
N LEU A 55 -4.96 -5.82 -0.88
CA LEU A 55 -3.80 -5.45 -1.71
C LEU A 55 -3.25 -6.61 -2.57
N THR A 56 -3.40 -7.87 -2.13
CA THR A 56 -2.98 -9.03 -2.94
C THR A 56 -3.87 -9.28 -4.16
N LYS A 57 -5.09 -8.73 -4.18
CA LYS A 57 -6.07 -8.89 -5.26
C LYS A 57 -5.98 -7.78 -6.32
N ALA A 58 -5.16 -6.76 -6.07
CA ALA A 58 -4.91 -5.64 -6.96
C ALA A 58 -3.73 -5.88 -7.91
#